data_AF-A0A074YUJ0-F1
#
_entry.id   AF-A0A074YUJ0-F1
#
_cell.length_a   1.000
_cell.length_b   1.000
_cell.length_c   1.000
_cell.angle_alpha   90.00
_cell.angle_beta   90.00
_cell.angle_gamma   90.00
#
_symmetry.space_group_name_H-M   'P 1'
#
loop_
_entity.id
_entity.type
_entity.pdbx_description
1 polymer ?
#
loop_
_entity_poly.entity_id
_entity_poly.type
_entity_poly.pdbx_seq_one_letter_code
_entity_poly.pdbx_strand_id
1 'polypeptide(L)'
;LETLSVQQLVDCSHEGANEGCNGGDAPNAFKYVKNNGGLQLDQDYPYISNITDVPNPQCAYDRSKRAVQITGHVILPYFDEDALLQAVGFYGPVAVSFDARHTSFDDYK
;
A
#
# COMPACT_ATOMS: atom_id res chain seq x y z
N LEU A 1 14.83 -2.47 9.16
CA LEU A 1 13.41 -2.44 8.78
C LEU A 1 13.21 -3.56 7.77
N GLU A 2 12.25 -4.43 8.01
CA GLU A 2 11.84 -5.43 7.01
C GLU A 2 10.93 -4.75 6.00
N THR A 3 11.17 -5.01 4.70
CA THR A 3 10.40 -4.43 3.61
C THR A 3 9.29 -5.39 3.19
N LEU A 4 8.06 -4.90 3.16
CA LEU A 4 6.90 -5.66 2.69
C LEU A 4 6.77 -5.58 1.17
N SER A 5 6.23 -6.64 0.56
CA SER A 5 6.07 -6.70 -0.90
C SER A 5 4.98 -5.74 -1.38
N VAL A 6 5.39 -4.65 -2.01
CA VAL A 6 4.50 -3.79 -2.78
C VAL A 6 4.04 -4.47 -4.08
N GLN A 7 4.83 -5.41 -4.61
CA GLN A 7 4.44 -6.20 -5.79
C GLN A 7 3.19 -7.04 -5.53
N GLN A 8 3.10 -7.66 -4.35
CA GLN A 8 1.91 -8.41 -3.97
C GLN A 8 0.65 -7.52 -4.00
N LEU A 9 0.76 -6.26 -3.58
CA LEU A 9 -0.36 -5.32 -3.69
C LEU A 9 -0.69 -5.00 -5.15
N VAL A 10 0.34 -4.74 -5.97
CA VAL A 10 0.17 -4.45 -7.41
C VAL A 10 -0.52 -5.60 -8.15
N ASP A 11 -0.15 -6.84 -7.86
CA ASP A 11 -0.63 -8.02 -8.60
C ASP A 11 -1.95 -8.59 -8.07
N CYS A 12 -2.22 -8.42 -6.76
CA CYS A 12 -3.27 -9.21 -6.08
C CYS A 12 -4.43 -8.37 -5.54
N SER A 13 -4.28 -7.06 -5.40
CA SER A 13 -5.31 -6.23 -4.74
C SER A 13 -6.44 -5.75 -5.67
N HIS A 14 -6.58 -6.37 -6.85
CA HIS A 14 -7.60 -6.03 -7.84
C HIS A 14 -9.04 -6.24 -7.34
N GLU A 15 -9.29 -7.27 -6.53
CA GLU A 15 -10.60 -7.46 -5.87
C GLU A 15 -10.94 -6.33 -4.88
N GLY A 16 -9.93 -5.59 -4.44
CA GLY A 16 -10.05 -4.38 -3.66
C GLY A 16 -10.35 -3.13 -4.49
N ALA A 17 -10.49 -3.22 -5.82
CA ALA A 17 -10.60 -2.11 -6.77
C ALA A 17 -9.31 -1.32 -7.04
N ASN A 18 -8.14 -1.90 -6.75
CA ASN A 18 -6.86 -1.36 -7.23
C ASN A 18 -6.57 -1.85 -8.65
N GLU A 19 -5.84 -1.06 -9.43
CA GLU A 19 -5.59 -1.30 -10.87
C GLU A 19 -4.10 -1.55 -11.17
N GLY A 20 -3.35 -2.00 -10.17
CA GLY A 20 -1.92 -2.29 -10.30
C GLY A 20 -1.14 -1.03 -10.66
N CYS A 21 -0.40 -1.08 -11.77
CA CYS A 21 0.38 0.07 -12.26
C CYS A 21 -0.49 1.27 -12.71
N ASN A 22 -1.81 1.09 -12.90
CA ASN A 22 -2.72 2.17 -13.31
C ASN A 22 -3.31 2.94 -12.11
N GLY A 23 -2.93 2.58 -10.88
CA GLY A 23 -3.33 3.28 -9.67
C GLY A 23 -4.05 2.40 -8.66
N GLY A 24 -4.36 2.98 -7.51
CA GLY A 24 -5.04 2.33 -6.41
C GLY A 24 -5.07 3.19 -5.17
N ASP A 25 -5.84 2.75 -4.17
CA ASP A 25 -6.07 3.47 -2.93
C ASP A 25 -5.58 2.66 -1.72
N ALA A 26 -4.99 3.34 -0.73
CA ALA A 26 -4.49 2.68 0.48
C ALA A 26 -5.58 1.92 1.27
N PRO A 27 -6.81 2.45 1.47
CA PRO A 27 -7.90 1.70 2.10
C PRO A 27 -8.24 0.37 1.39
N ASN A 28 -8.20 0.36 0.06
CA ASN A 28 -8.44 -0.83 -0.75
C ASN A 28 -7.31 -1.85 -0.56
N ALA A 29 -6.06 -1.40 -0.53
CA ALA A 29 -4.91 -2.24 -0.22
C ALA A 29 -5.04 -2.85 1.20
N PHE A 30 -5.37 -2.05 2.22
CA PHE A 30 -5.57 -2.57 3.58
C PHE A 30 -6.71 -3.58 3.65
N LYS A 31 -7.83 -3.33 2.97
CA LYS A 31 -8.93 -4.28 2.87
C LYS A 31 -8.49 -5.60 2.25
N TYR A 32 -7.70 -5.54 1.17
CA TYR A 32 -7.07 -6.72 0.57
C TYR A 32 -6.19 -7.46 1.60
N VAL A 33 -5.26 -6.78 2.28
CA VAL A 33 -4.33 -7.42 3.24
C VAL A 33 -5.09 -8.14 4.34
N LYS A 34 -6.15 -7.52 4.89
CA LYS A 34 -7.02 -8.14 5.87
C LYS A 34 -7.69 -9.41 5.33
N ASN A 35 -8.33 -9.32 4.16
CA ASN A 35 -9.14 -10.41 3.60
C ASN A 35 -8.27 -11.57 3.06
N ASN A 36 -7.16 -11.24 2.43
CA ASN A 36 -6.21 -12.19 1.88
C ASN A 36 -5.38 -12.91 2.96
N GLY A 37 -5.38 -12.33 4.17
CA GLY A 37 -4.70 -12.90 5.32
C GLY A 37 -3.23 -12.54 5.41
N GLY A 38 -2.80 -11.44 4.79
CA GLY A 38 -1.48 -10.85 5.01
C GLY A 38 -0.69 -10.46 3.76
N LEU A 39 0.53 -9.99 4.01
CA LEU A 39 1.57 -9.70 3.01
C LEU A 39 2.82 -10.55 3.25
N GLN A 40 3.58 -10.80 2.18
CA GLN A 40 4.94 -11.34 2.22
C GLN A 40 5.98 -10.23 2.34
N LEU A 41 7.22 -10.61 2.62
CA LEU A 41 8.38 -9.74 2.49
C LEU A 41 8.70 -9.50 1.02
N ASP A 42 9.31 -8.35 0.71
CA ASP A 42 9.77 -8.02 -0.64
C ASP A 42 10.79 -9.04 -1.16
N GLN A 43 11.67 -9.58 -0.32
CA GLN A 43 12.62 -10.63 -0.72
C GLN A 43 11.95 -11.92 -1.23
N ASP A 44 10.73 -12.20 -0.77
CA ASP A 44 9.96 -13.39 -1.15
C ASP A 44 9.02 -13.13 -2.33
N TYR A 45 8.72 -11.85 -2.60
CA TYR A 45 7.89 -11.40 -3.71
C TYR A 45 8.40 -10.01 -4.18
N PRO A 46 9.49 -9.97 -4.98
CA PRO A 46 10.20 -8.74 -5.31
C PRO A 46 9.40 -7.76 -6.16
N TYR A 47 9.66 -6.46 -5.97
CA TYR A 47 9.09 -5.40 -6.80
C TYR A 47 9.75 -5.33 -8.18
N ILE A 48 9.04 -5.85 -9.19
CA ILE A 48 9.45 -5.84 -10.60
C ILE A 48 8.70 -4.79 -11.42
N SER A 49 7.55 -4.31 -10.95
CA SER A 49 6.73 -3.35 -11.69
C SER A 49 7.35 -1.96 -11.76
N ASN A 50 8.30 -1.61 -10.89
CA ASN A 50 9.11 -0.39 -11.04
C ASN A 50 10.07 -0.42 -12.24
N ILE A 51 10.41 -1.60 -12.75
CA ILE A 51 11.34 -1.77 -13.87
C ILE A 51 10.56 -2.04 -15.16
N THR A 52 9.43 -2.74 -15.06
CA THR A 52 8.68 -3.23 -16.21
C THR A 52 7.45 -2.39 -16.55
N ASP A 53 7.02 -1.50 -15.66
CA ASP A 53 5.78 -0.71 -15.75
C ASP A 53 4.51 -1.55 -15.93
N VAL A 54 4.57 -2.87 -15.67
CA VAL A 54 3.43 -3.78 -15.77
C VAL A 54 3.35 -4.71 -14.54
N PRO A 55 2.14 -5.08 -14.09
CA PRO A 55 1.97 -6.10 -13.06
C PRO A 55 2.35 -7.50 -13.60
N ASN A 56 2.58 -8.46 -12.70
CA ASN A 56 2.62 -9.85 -13.13
C ASN A 56 1.24 -10.27 -13.67
N PRO A 57 1.18 -11.19 -14.64
CA PRO A 57 -0.09 -11.64 -15.20
C PRO A 57 -0.95 -12.41 -14.19
N GLN A 58 -0.37 -12.88 -13.09
CA GLN A 58 -1.05 -13.65 -12.04
C GLN A 58 -0.51 -13.25 -10.66
N CYS A 59 -1.41 -13.21 -9.69
CA CYS A 59 -1.07 -13.06 -8.28
C CYS A 59 -0.30 -14.30 -7.79
N ALA A 60 0.94 -14.10 -7.33
CA ALA A 60 1.82 -15.17 -6.86
C ALA A 60 1.92 -15.25 -5.33
N TYR A 61 0.90 -14.79 -4.59
CA TYR A 61 0.92 -14.76 -3.14
C TYR A 61 1.04 -16.16 -2.54
N ASP A 62 2.11 -16.40 -1.79
CA ASP A 62 2.38 -17.61 -1.03
C ASP A 62 2.07 -17.38 0.46
N ARG A 63 0.95 -17.97 0.91
CA ARG A 63 0.51 -17.91 2.31
C ARG A 63 1.53 -18.49 3.30
N SER A 64 2.37 -19.43 2.88
CA SER A 64 3.38 -20.03 3.74
C SER A 64 4.52 -19.05 4.07
N LYS A 65 4.70 -18.01 3.25
CA LYS A 65 5.71 -16.96 3.38
C LYS A 65 5.16 -15.64 3.93
N ARG A 66 3.98 -15.68 4.54
CA ARG A 66 3.34 -14.51 5.13
C ARG A 66 4.22 -13.90 6.23
N ALA A 67 4.52 -12.62 6.08
CA ALA A 67 5.30 -11.83 7.02
C ALA A 67 4.42 -11.08 8.03
N VAL A 68 3.27 -10.54 7.57
CA VAL A 68 2.43 -9.67 8.40
C VAL A 68 0.94 -9.88 8.13
N GLN A 69 0.12 -9.53 9.12
CA GLN A 69 -1.34 -9.47 9.04
C GLN A 69 -1.86 -8.19 9.68
N ILE A 70 -3.03 -7.74 9.23
CA ILE A 70 -3.76 -6.65 9.88
C ILE A 70 -5.18 -7.10 10.20
N THR A 71 -5.75 -6.54 11.26
CA THR A 71 -7.14 -6.78 11.66
C THR A 71 -8.12 -5.80 11.01
N GLY A 72 -7.61 -4.67 10.52
CA GLY A 72 -8.38 -3.63 9.84
C GLY A 72 -7.58 -2.36 9.61
N HIS A 73 -8.30 -1.31 9.23
CA HIS A 73 -7.80 0.06 9.09
C HIS A 73 -8.87 1.03 9.58
N VAL A 74 -8.48 2.26 9.85
CA VAL A 74 -9.37 3.36 10.22
C VAL A 74 -9.19 4.49 9.20
N ILE A 75 -10.29 5.14 8.83
CA ILE A 75 -10.26 6.35 8.01
C ILE A 75 -10.41 7.54 8.94
N LEU A 76 -9.47 8.48 8.85
CA LEU A 76 -9.52 9.73 9.61
C LEU A 76 -10.54 10.70 8.98
N PRO A 77 -11.08 11.66 9.76
CA PRO A 77 -11.92 12.71 9.21
C PRO A 77 -11.22 13.47 8.09
N TYR A 78 -11.96 13.80 7.03
CA TYR A 78 -11.41 14.54 5.89
C TYR A 78 -10.99 15.95 6.29
N PHE A 79 -9.81 16.36 5.84
CA PHE A 79 -9.26 17.71 6.05
C PHE A 79 -9.08 18.13 7.51
N ASP A 80 -8.93 17.15 8.41
CA ASP A 80 -8.69 17.38 9.84
C ASP A 80 -7.22 17.10 10.18
N GLU A 81 -6.39 18.14 10.10
CA GLU A 81 -4.95 18.04 10.40
C GLU A 81 -4.68 17.81 11.90
N ASP A 82 -5.58 18.21 12.79
CA ASP A 82 -5.46 17.91 14.22
C ASP A 82 -5.66 16.42 14.48
N ALA A 83 -6.64 15.80 13.82
CA ALA A 83 -6.83 14.35 13.86
C ALA A 83 -5.65 13.60 13.24
N LEU A 84 -5.09 14.09 12.13
CA LEU A 84 -3.89 13.52 11.51
C LEU A 84 -2.67 13.62 12.43
N LEU A 85 -2.45 14.78 13.06
CA LEU A 85 -1.37 15.00 14.02
C LEU A 85 -1.48 14.03 15.20
N GLN A 86 -2.67 13.88 15.76
CA GLN A 86 -2.92 12.90 16.83
C GLN A 86 -2.67 11.47 16.36
N ALA A 87 -3.13 11.11 15.16
CA ALA A 87 -2.92 9.78 14.60
C ALA A 87 -1.42 9.47 14.45
N VAL A 88 -0.65 10.40 13.89
CA VAL A 88 0.81 10.27 13.75
C VAL A 88 1.49 10.16 15.12
N GLY A 89 1.11 11.00 16.07
CA GLY A 89 1.72 11.06 17.40
C GLY A 89 1.45 9.83 18.27
N PHE A 90 0.23 9.27 18.20
CA PHE A 90 -0.17 8.16 19.08
C PHE A 90 -0.10 6.77 18.44
N TYR A 91 -0.23 6.67 17.12
CA TYR A 91 -0.35 5.38 16.42
C TYR A 91 0.78 5.13 15.41
N GLY A 92 1.54 6.16 15.02
CA GLY A 92 2.67 6.06 14.09
C GLY A 92 2.31 6.47 12.66
N PRO A 93 3.10 6.04 11.65
CA PRO A 93 2.93 6.50 10.27
C PRO A 93 1.51 6.28 9.72
N VAL A 94 0.99 7.28 9.01
CA VAL A 94 -0.34 7.28 8.41
C VAL A 94 -0.23 7.38 6.89
N ALA A 95 -0.97 6.53 6.17
CA ALA A 95 -1.07 6.65 4.71
C ALA A 95 -1.98 7.83 4.35
N VAL A 96 -1.51 8.72 3.47
CA VAL A 96 -2.23 9.90 2.99
C VAL A 96 -2.15 10.01 1.47
N SER A 97 -3.11 10.70 0.87
CA SER A 97 -3.09 11.07 -0.56
C SER A 97 -3.04 12.59 -0.67
N PHE A 98 -2.27 13.12 -1.62
CA PHE A 98 -2.12 14.54 -1.86
C PHE A 98 -1.88 14.83 -3.35
N ASP A 99 -1.99 16.09 -3.76
CA ASP A 99 -1.76 16.51 -5.14
C ASP A 99 -0.27 16.72 -5.42
N ALA A 100 0.32 15.78 -6.16
CA ALA A 100 1.74 15.81 -6.53
C ALA A 100 1.98 16.37 -7.95
N ARG A 101 0.98 16.94 -8.63
CA ARG A 101 1.08 17.34 -10.06
C ARG A 101 1.90 18.62 -10.31
N HIS A 102 2.31 19.31 -9.25
CA HIS A 102 2.98 20.60 -9.34
C HIS A 102 4.49 20.42 -9.44
N THR A 103 5.16 21.14 -10.35
CA THR A 103 6.64 21.08 -10.49
C THR A 103 7.36 21.49 -9.20
N SER A 104 6.74 22.34 -8.37
CA SER A 104 7.27 22.68 -7.04
C SER A 104 7.42 21.46 -6.13
N PHE A 105 6.64 20.41 -6.35
CA PHE A 105 6.76 19.14 -5.63
C PHE A 105 7.93 18.32 -6.18
N ASP A 106 8.04 18.18 -7.51
CA ASP A 106 9.16 17.48 -8.16
C ASP A 106 10.52 18.09 -7.81
N ASP A 107 10.58 19.43 -7.69
CA ASP A 107 11.79 20.19 -7.41
C ASP A 107 12.06 20.40 -5.90
N TYR A 108 11.19 19.91 -5.01
CA TYR A 108 11.30 20.10 -3.55
C TYR A 108 12.57 19.42 -2.99
N LYS A 109 13.25 20.07 -2.03
CA LYS A 109 14.49 19.62 -1.39
C LYS A 109 14.47 19.76 0.12
#